data_AF-A0A920UYA5-F1
#
_entry.id   AF-A0A920UYA5-F1
#
_cell.length_a   1.000
_cell.length_b   1.000
_cell.length_c   1.000
_cell.angle_alpha   90.00
_cell.angle_beta   90.00
_cell.angle_gamma   90.00
#
_symmetry.space_group_name_H-M   'P 1'
#
loop_
_entity.id
_entity.type
_entity.pdbx_description
1 polymer ?
#
loop_
_entity_poly.entity_id
_entity_poly.type
_entity_poly.pdbx_seq_one_letter_code
_entity_poly.pdbx_strand_id
1 'polypeptide(L)'
;MGTRSIIWISPIFNRRKTGSGSVAGGACPPRCKRAFFNQSKVDTALDDLDVVWIRTDPPVDRTYIYTTLLLDLLAANVKVVNRPSSIRDWNEKLAALAYPELTPPPRG
;
A
#
# COMPACT_ATOMS: atom_id res chain seq x y z
N MET A 1 18.87 6.16 16.65
CA MET A 1 17.65 6.94 16.34
C MET A 1 17.38 6.81 14.85
N GLY A 2 16.39 6.11 14.32
CA GLY A 2 15.43 5.10 14.75
C GLY A 2 15.07 4.37 13.44
N THR A 3 14.73 3.09 13.50
CA THR A 3 14.37 2.30 12.31
C THR A 3 13.15 2.89 11.62
N ARG A 4 13.32 3.37 10.39
CA ARG A 4 12.29 4.00 9.56
C ARG A 4 11.45 2.90 8.90
N SER A 5 10.16 2.84 9.22
CA SER A 5 9.28 1.71 8.86
C SER A 5 8.44 2.06 7.64
N ILE A 6 8.57 1.28 6.57
CA ILE A 6 7.68 1.32 5.40
C ILE A 6 6.91 -0.01 5.39
N ILE A 7 5.58 0.05 5.35
CA ILE A 7 4.74 -1.15 5.23
C ILE A 7 4.10 -1.20 3.84
N TRP A 8 4.21 -2.38 3.22
CA TRP A 8 3.54 -2.74 1.98
C TRP A 8 2.24 -3.49 2.32
N ILE A 9 1.10 -2.94 1.89
CA ILE A 9 -0.20 -3.58 2.12
C ILE A 9 -0.54 -4.49 0.93
N SER A 10 -0.18 -5.77 1.07
CA SER A 10 -0.63 -6.97 0.34
C SER A 10 -2.04 -7.49 0.58
N PRO A 11 -3.01 -7.47 -0.35
CA PRO A 11 -4.19 -8.31 -0.21
C PRO A 11 -4.04 -9.57 -1.06
N ILE A 12 -3.19 -10.53 -0.68
CA ILE A 12 -3.33 -11.92 -1.14
C ILE A 12 -2.85 -12.91 -0.04
N PHE A 13 -3.83 -13.68 0.43
CA PHE A 13 -3.79 -15.02 1.04
C PHE A 13 -3.49 -15.26 2.53
N ASN A 14 -4.55 -15.74 3.18
CA ASN A 14 -4.69 -16.36 4.48
C ASN A 14 -4.17 -17.80 4.48
N ARG A 15 -3.25 -18.15 5.38
CA ARG A 15 -3.20 -19.50 5.95
C ARG A 15 -2.73 -19.42 7.40
N ARG A 16 -3.64 -19.73 8.33
CA ARG A 16 -3.36 -20.00 9.75
C ARG A 16 -2.16 -20.93 9.89
N LYS A 17 -1.18 -20.54 10.70
CA LYS A 17 -0.66 -21.42 11.75
C LYS A 17 -0.55 -20.64 13.05
N THR A 18 -1.29 -21.16 14.02
CA THR A 18 -1.21 -20.93 15.46
C THR A 18 0.24 -21.00 15.95
N GLY A 19 0.65 -20.00 16.72
CA GLY A 19 1.93 -19.99 17.42
C GLY A 19 2.04 -18.72 18.25
N SER A 20 1.85 -18.87 19.56
CA SER A 20 2.19 -17.87 20.57
C SER A 20 3.64 -17.44 20.41
N GLY A 21 3.88 -16.20 20.02
CA GLY A 21 5.22 -15.65 19.91
C GLY A 21 5.16 -14.15 19.73
N SER A 22 5.59 -13.42 20.75
CA SER A 22 5.88 -11.99 20.66
C SER A 22 6.88 -11.75 19.53
N VAL A 23 6.45 -11.09 18.45
CA VAL A 23 7.32 -10.72 17.33
C VAL A 23 7.72 -9.26 17.50
N ALA A 24 8.91 -9.06 18.05
CA ALA A 24 9.60 -7.78 18.03
C ALA A 24 9.82 -7.35 16.57
N GLY A 25 9.47 -6.10 16.26
CA GLY A 25 9.68 -5.47 14.96
C GLY A 25 11.10 -5.67 14.47
N GLY A 26 11.24 -6.36 13.35
CA GLY A 26 12.53 -6.79 12.80
C GLY A 26 13.20 -5.64 12.05
N ALA A 27 14.06 -4.90 12.74
CA ALA A 27 14.99 -3.98 12.11
C ALA A 27 15.84 -4.68 11.04
N CYS A 28 16.06 -4.01 9.91
CA CYS A 28 16.98 -4.47 8.87
C CYS A 28 18.39 -4.65 9.48
N PRO A 29 19.05 -5.82 9.35
CA PRO A 29 20.41 -5.99 9.86
C PRO A 29 21.37 -5.02 9.15
N PRO A 30 22.41 -4.51 9.83
CA PRO A 30 23.25 -3.39 9.38
C PRO A 30 24.08 -3.63 8.09
N ARG A 31 23.92 -4.77 7.42
CA ARG A 31 24.56 -5.13 6.14
C ARG A 31 23.57 -5.61 5.07
N CYS A 32 22.29 -5.27 5.18
CA CYS A 32 21.34 -5.62 4.12
C CYS A 32 21.63 -4.79 2.86
N LYS A 33 22.22 -5.41 1.83
CA LYS A 33 22.44 -4.77 0.52
C LYS A 33 21.15 -4.55 -0.28
N ARG A 34 20.03 -5.08 0.18
CA ARG A 34 18.71 -4.93 -0.47
C ARG A 34 17.98 -3.73 0.11
N ALA A 35 17.55 -2.85 -0.78
CA ALA A 35 16.73 -1.68 -0.44
C ALA A 35 15.38 -2.07 0.22
N PHE A 36 14.87 -3.28 -0.07
CA PHE A 36 13.63 -3.80 0.49
C PHE A 36 13.83 -5.22 1.01
N PHE A 37 13.25 -5.51 2.17
CA PHE A 37 13.17 -6.84 2.75
C PHE A 37 11.76 -7.05 3.27
N ASN A 38 11.31 -8.31 3.26
CA ASN A 38 10.01 -8.65 3.82
C ASN A 38 10.12 -8.77 5.35
N GLN A 39 9.16 -8.22 6.08
CA GLN A 39 9.02 -8.45 7.52
C GLN A 39 7.92 -9.47 7.78
N SER A 40 8.00 -10.16 8.93
CA SER A 40 6.86 -10.91 9.45
C SER A 40 5.68 -9.96 9.69
N LYS A 41 4.45 -10.48 9.63
CA LYS A 41 3.27 -9.67 9.98
C LYS A 41 3.40 -9.17 11.41
N VAL A 42 3.19 -7.87 11.60
CA VAL A 42 3.20 -7.19 12.90
C VAL A 42 1.91 -6.39 12.99
N ASP A 43 1.23 -6.48 14.14
CA ASP A 43 0.11 -5.60 14.47
C ASP A 43 0.68 -4.27 14.98
N THR A 44 0.38 -3.17 14.30
CA THR A 44 0.88 -1.83 14.66
C THR A 44 -0.17 -0.80 14.27
N ALA A 45 -0.28 0.27 15.07
CA ALA A 45 -1.17 1.38 14.73
C ALA A 45 -0.66 2.07 13.47
N LEU A 46 -1.55 2.38 12.53
CA LEU A 46 -1.16 3.05 11.28
C LEU A 46 -0.56 4.44 11.54
N ASP A 47 -0.96 5.11 12.61
CA ASP A 47 -0.47 6.43 13.02
C ASP A 47 1.00 6.44 13.48
N ASP A 48 1.55 5.27 13.83
CA ASP A 48 2.96 5.12 14.22
C ASP A 48 3.90 4.95 13.00
N LEU A 49 3.36 4.95 11.78
CA LEU A 49 4.10 4.74 10.55
C LEU A 49 4.51 6.07 9.92
N ASP A 50 5.72 6.12 9.37
CA ASP A 50 6.15 7.27 8.58
C ASP A 50 5.43 7.30 7.22
N VAL A 51 5.33 6.12 6.58
CA VAL A 51 4.85 5.95 5.21
C VAL A 51 4.07 4.65 5.05
N VAL A 52 2.90 4.73 4.44
CA VAL A 52 2.09 3.60 3.98
C VAL A 52 2.15 3.54 2.45
N TRP A 53 2.60 2.42 1.90
CA TRP A 53 2.63 2.22 0.45
C TRP A 53 1.54 1.22 0.00
N ILE A 54 0.55 1.73 -0.73
CA ILE A 54 -0.54 0.95 -1.32
C ILE A 54 -0.10 0.47 -2.71
N ARG A 55 0.17 -0.84 -2.84
CA ARG A 55 0.42 -1.53 -4.11
C ARG A 55 -0.35 -2.84 -4.17
N THR A 56 -1.65 -2.75 -3.87
CA THR A 56 -2.59 -3.82 -4.14
C THR A 56 -2.68 -4.04 -5.64
N ASP A 57 -2.44 -5.28 -6.09
CA ASP A 57 -2.68 -5.65 -7.47
C ASP A 57 -4.19 -5.61 -7.79
N PRO A 58 -4.59 -5.19 -9.01
CA PRO A 58 -5.98 -5.26 -9.47
C PRO A 58 -6.57 -6.67 -9.28
N PRO A 59 -7.90 -6.81 -9.08
CA PRO A 59 -8.96 -5.86 -9.42
C PRO A 59 -9.33 -4.86 -8.32
N VAL A 60 -9.98 -3.75 -8.71
CA VAL A 60 -10.60 -2.79 -7.78
C VAL A 60 -11.89 -3.41 -7.23
N ASP A 61 -11.79 -4.05 -6.07
CA ASP A 61 -12.91 -4.67 -5.37
C ASP A 61 -13.40 -3.81 -4.19
N ARG A 62 -14.43 -4.29 -3.46
CA ARG A 62 -14.95 -3.57 -2.28
C ARG A 62 -13.87 -3.39 -1.20
N THR A 63 -13.02 -4.40 -1.02
CA THR A 63 -11.93 -4.36 -0.04
C THR A 63 -10.97 -3.22 -0.34
N TYR A 64 -10.60 -3.05 -1.61
CA TYR A 64 -9.76 -1.96 -2.08
C TYR A 64 -10.40 -0.59 -1.80
N ILE A 65 -11.68 -0.42 -2.11
CA ILE A 65 -12.42 0.83 -1.87
C ILE A 65 -12.50 1.15 -0.36
N TYR A 66 -12.81 0.17 0.48
CA TYR A 66 -12.87 0.41 1.93
C TYR A 66 -11.49 0.71 2.51
N THR A 67 -10.46 0.01 2.06
CA THR A 67 -9.09 0.25 2.51
C THR A 67 -8.66 1.68 2.17
N THR A 68 -8.92 2.13 0.94
CA THR A 68 -8.58 3.49 0.51
C THR A 68 -9.37 4.56 1.25
N LEU A 69 -10.65 4.32 1.57
CA LEU A 69 -11.45 5.21 2.43
C LEU A 69 -10.88 5.32 3.85
N LEU A 70 -10.45 4.21 4.46
CA LEU A 70 -9.83 4.22 5.79
C LEU A 70 -8.50 4.96 5.79
N LEU A 71 -7.71 4.81 4.72
CA LEU A 71 -6.42 5.48 4.60
C LEU A 71 -6.55 6.99 4.38
N ASP A 72 -7.67 7.47 3.83
CA ASP A 72 -7.96 8.91 3.75
C ASP A 72 -8.29 9.54 5.11
N LEU A 73 -8.63 8.73 6.12
CA LEU A 73 -8.89 9.20 7.49
C LEU A 73 -7.62 9.24 8.36
N LEU A 74 -6.48 8.77 7.86
CA LEU A 74 -5.23 8.78 8.61
C LEU A 74 -4.78 10.20 8.92
N ALA A 75 -4.12 10.34 10.06
CA ALA A 75 -3.56 11.61 10.47
C ALA A 75 -2.45 12.08 9.52
N ALA A 76 -2.30 13.40 9.39
CA ALA A 76 -1.40 14.04 8.42
C ALA A 76 0.10 13.73 8.63
N ASN A 77 0.46 13.14 9.77
CA ASN A 77 1.81 12.67 10.07
C ASN A 77 2.19 11.40 9.27
N VAL A 78 1.21 10.63 8.79
CA VAL A 78 1.44 9.42 7.99
C VAL A 78 1.35 9.75 6.51
N LYS A 79 2.41 9.47 5.74
CA LYS A 79 2.37 9.68 4.28
C LYS A 79 1.83 8.44 3.58
N VAL A 80 0.72 8.59 2.86
CA VAL A 80 0.16 7.50 2.06
C VAL A 80 0.56 7.68 0.59
N VAL A 81 1.19 6.66 0.02
CA VAL A 81 1.65 6.63 -1.38
C VAL A 81 0.96 5.46 -2.11
N ASN A 82 0.26 5.64 -3.21
CA ASN A 82 -0.26 6.92 -3.72
C ASN A 82 -1.41 7.43 -2.84
N ARG A 83 -1.79 8.70 -3.02
CA ARG A 83 -2.94 9.30 -2.30
C ARG A 83 -4.21 8.48 -2.57
N PRO A 84 -4.93 7.98 -1.54
CA PRO A 84 -6.02 7.03 -1.73
C PRO A 84 -7.16 7.55 -2.60
N SER A 85 -7.54 8.82 -2.46
CA SER A 85 -8.53 9.46 -3.35
C SER A 85 -8.12 9.41 -4.82
N SER A 86 -6.86 9.72 -5.13
CA SER A 86 -6.36 9.76 -6.50
C SER A 86 -6.45 8.41 -7.20
N ILE A 87 -6.16 7.30 -6.51
CA ILE A 87 -6.22 5.97 -7.14
C ILE A 87 -7.66 5.51 -7.40
N ARG A 88 -8.64 6.05 -6.64
CA ARG A 88 -10.06 5.81 -6.87
C ARG A 88 -10.60 6.62 -8.05
N ASP A 89 -10.19 7.88 -8.15
CA ASP A 89 -10.68 8.82 -9.16
C ASP A 89 -10.02 8.58 -10.53
N TRP A 90 -8.75 8.19 -10.54
CA TRP A 90 -7.95 7.95 -11.76
C TRP A 90 -7.94 6.48 -12.15
N ASN A 91 -9.08 5.97 -12.60
CA ASN A 91 -9.14 4.62 -13.17
C ASN A 91 -8.27 4.53 -14.44
N GLU A 92 -7.33 3.60 -14.47
CA GLU A 92 -6.34 3.46 -15.57
C GLU A 92 -6.99 3.33 -16.97
N LYS A 93 -8.19 2.77 -17.08
CA LYS A 93 -8.88 2.58 -18.35
C LYS A 93 -9.71 3.80 -18.77
N LEU A 94 -10.29 4.51 -17.81
CA LEU A 94 -11.14 5.69 -18.08
C LEU A 94 -10.33 7.00 -18.14
N ALA A 95 -9.20 7.08 -17.44
CA ALA A 95 -8.35 8.26 -17.40
C ALA A 95 -7.88 8.69 -18.81
N ALA A 96 -7.70 7.73 -19.72
CA ALA A 96 -7.35 8.00 -21.11
C ALA A 96 -8.41 8.84 -21.84
N LEU A 97 -9.69 8.76 -21.46
CA LEU A 97 -10.77 9.54 -22.07
C LEU A 97 -10.69 11.04 -21.78
N ALA A 98 -9.96 11.44 -20.73
CA ALA A 98 -9.74 12.85 -20.42
C ALA A 98 -8.68 13.50 -21.34
N TYR A 99 -7.90 12.71 -22.07
CA TYR A 99 -6.81 13.15 -22.94
C TYR A 99 -6.88 12.50 -24.32
N PRO A 100 -7.99 12.69 -25.07
CA PRO A 100 -8.20 12.02 -26.35
C PRO A 100 -7.08 12.31 -27.37
N GLU A 101 -6.47 13.50 -27.31
CA GLU A 101 -5.34 13.92 -28.16
C GLU A 101 -4.06 13.10 -27.94
N LEU A 102 -3.92 12.46 -26.79
CA LEU A 102 -2.78 11.60 -26.45
C LEU A 102 -3.11 10.10 -26.65
N THR A 103 -4.34 9.77 -27.02
CA THR A 103 -4.77 8.38 -27.26
C THR A 103 -4.70 8.00 -28.73
N PRO A 104 -4.38 6.74 -29.07
CA PRO A 104 -4.46 6.29 -30.44
C PRO A 104 -5.89 6.42 -30.97
N PRO A 105 -6.07 6.76 -32.26
CA PRO A 105 -7.40 6.91 -32.83
C PRO A 105 -8.20 5.60 -32.66
N PRO A 106 -9.54 5.68 -32.49
CA PRO A 106 -10.38 4.50 -32.50
C PRO A 106 -10.07 3.68 -33.75
N ARG A 107 -9.83 2.38 -33.59
CA ARG A 107 -9.70 1.50 -34.76
C ARG A 107 -11.06 1.46 -35.45
N GLY A 108 -11.14 2.03 -36.64
CA GLY A 108 -12.25 1.85 -37.57
C GLY A 108 -12.25 0.47 -38.20
#